data_AF-A0A1W2ELD1-F1
#
_entry.id   AF-A0A1W2ELD1-F1
#
_cell.length_a   1.000
_cell.length_b   1.000
_cell.length_c   1.000
_cell.angle_alpha   90.00
_cell.angle_beta   90.00
_cell.angle_gamma   90.00
#
_symmetry.space_group_name_H-M   'P 1'
#
loop_
_entity.id
_entity.type
_entity.pdbx_description
1 polymer ?
#
loop_
_entity_poly.entity_id
_entity_poly.type
_entity_poly.pdbx_seq_one_letter_code
_entity_poly.pdbx_strand_id
1 'polypeptide(L)'
;MQTIACGQKAQLSHGRNTSETPCGKPGCMTETHTWRLRVELDDSPGVLARVTTRLAARDCNVLALSILPVPSGVVDELVIKAAPDVPPAELVREIRAEGGKCLGITHADVRDLVDPPTAALRAAALAFEDPCAAPEALRVLLAADSVSFEMGTPGEVLDGGHRAILALGDDLTVAARRGWAPFTDVELARAAVFTSMLKESPDPPSAVITSDGAGIVLRSGDADDLDAVSELHARCSARTLFARYHSGVRTLPRRLLHRLLTPPRGRTLLAVCGREVIGIGQLIRTARPEEAEVSLLVEDSWQQKGIGTALLRRLAGTARAEGHRELVAWCLPGESGFERAAVRAGIPLSIRQEQGMVRLGLRVDGSASEEIRTR
;
A
#
# COMPACT_ATOMS: atom_id res chain seq x y z
N MET A 1 8.36 15.22 47.01
CA MET A 1 9.31 15.00 48.13
C MET A 1 8.99 13.66 48.75
N GLN A 2 9.98 12.76 48.79
CA GLN A 2 10.08 11.48 49.54
C GLN A 2 9.02 10.40 49.20
N THR A 3 9.27 9.31 48.46
CA THR A 3 10.35 8.30 48.39
C THR A 3 10.34 7.27 49.54
N ILE A 4 10.46 5.98 49.14
CA ILE A 4 11.03 4.80 49.87
C ILE A 4 10.02 3.99 50.71
N ALA A 5 9.94 2.65 50.73
CA ALA A 5 10.39 1.51 49.92
C ALA A 5 9.89 0.20 50.60
N CYS A 6 9.79 -0.89 49.82
CA CYS A 6 10.36 -2.25 50.07
C CYS A 6 10.27 -2.80 51.52
N GLY A 7 9.64 -3.94 51.83
CA GLY A 7 9.63 -5.23 51.15
C GLY A 7 10.38 -6.24 52.02
N GLN A 8 9.75 -7.34 52.47
CA GLN A 8 10.49 -8.55 52.86
C GLN A 8 9.60 -9.80 52.98
N LYS A 9 10.06 -10.85 52.31
CA LYS A 9 9.62 -12.26 52.39
C LYS A 9 10.32 -12.96 53.57
N ALA A 10 9.69 -14.03 54.08
CA ALA A 10 10.24 -15.40 54.27
C ALA A 10 9.55 -16.08 55.48
N GLN A 11 8.80 -17.18 55.27
CA GLN A 11 9.17 -18.58 55.59
C GLN A 11 9.13 -18.90 57.11
N LEU A 12 8.70 -20.04 57.65
CA LEU A 12 8.19 -21.36 57.26
C LEU A 12 7.79 -22.00 58.61
N SER A 13 6.68 -22.76 58.71
CA SER A 13 6.66 -23.89 59.65
C SER A 13 5.63 -24.95 59.24
N HIS A 14 6.08 -26.19 59.35
CA HIS A 14 5.44 -27.42 58.89
C HIS A 14 4.32 -27.87 59.84
N GLY A 15 3.23 -28.34 59.27
CA GLY A 15 2.24 -29.19 59.94
C GLY A 15 1.58 -30.10 58.92
N ARG A 16 2.09 -31.33 58.77
CA ARG A 16 1.40 -32.40 58.04
C ARG A 16 0.15 -32.78 58.83
N ASN A 17 -1.01 -32.78 58.18
CA ASN A 17 -2.05 -33.75 58.48
C ASN A 17 -2.76 -34.16 57.19
N THR A 18 -2.75 -35.46 56.99
CA THR A 18 -3.32 -36.23 55.89
C THR A 18 -4.83 -36.38 56.07
N SER A 19 -5.60 -35.98 55.07
CA SER A 19 -6.90 -36.58 54.79
C SER A 19 -7.22 -36.39 53.31
N GLU A 20 -7.21 -37.51 52.59
CA GLU A 20 -7.51 -37.62 51.17
C GLU A 20 -8.93 -37.14 50.86
N THR A 21 -9.04 -36.32 49.83
CA THR A 21 -10.25 -36.16 49.02
C THR A 21 -9.76 -36.02 47.59
N PRO A 22 -10.20 -36.86 46.63
CA PRO A 22 -9.69 -36.77 45.27
C PRO A 22 -10.20 -35.47 44.64
N CYS A 23 -9.29 -34.50 44.53
CA CYS A 23 -9.49 -33.25 43.83
C CYS A 23 -9.72 -33.59 42.34
N GLY A 24 -10.97 -33.47 41.89
CA GLY A 24 -11.32 -33.48 40.48
C GLY A 24 -10.52 -32.40 39.76
N LYS A 25 -9.72 -32.80 38.78
CA LYS A 25 -9.03 -31.85 37.90
C LYS A 25 -10.07 -30.98 37.19
N PRO A 26 -9.90 -29.64 37.19
CA PRO A 26 -10.76 -28.76 36.41
C PRO A 26 -10.50 -28.97 34.92
N GLY A 27 -11.57 -29.28 34.19
CA GLY A 27 -11.74 -29.08 32.74
C GLY A 27 -10.55 -29.34 31.84
N CYS A 28 -10.38 -30.58 31.37
CA CYS A 28 -9.80 -30.80 30.05
C CYS A 28 -10.81 -30.28 29.03
N MET A 29 -10.78 -28.98 28.74
CA MET A 29 -11.49 -28.43 27.59
C MET A 29 -10.73 -28.93 26.37
N THR A 30 -11.24 -30.00 25.76
CA THR A 30 -10.71 -30.54 24.52
C THR A 30 -10.84 -29.46 23.45
N GLU A 31 -9.74 -28.83 23.05
CA GLU A 31 -9.74 -27.66 22.17
C GLU A 31 -10.27 -28.06 20.78
N THR A 32 -11.36 -27.44 20.36
CA THR A 32 -11.90 -27.60 19.00
C THR A 32 -11.06 -26.81 18.02
N HIS A 33 -10.60 -27.44 16.94
CA HIS A 33 -9.81 -26.80 15.90
C HIS A 33 -10.70 -26.29 14.76
N THR A 34 -10.31 -25.16 14.17
CA THR A 34 -11.01 -24.60 13.00
C THR A 34 -10.08 -24.66 11.80
N TRP A 35 -10.59 -25.20 10.70
CA TRP A 35 -9.85 -25.49 9.48
C TRP A 35 -10.48 -24.77 8.31
N ARG A 36 -9.66 -24.19 7.44
CA ARG A 36 -10.07 -23.68 6.13
C ARG A 36 -9.61 -24.64 5.05
N LEU A 37 -10.54 -25.06 4.20
CA LEU A 37 -10.30 -26.01 3.13
C LEU A 37 -10.73 -25.40 1.80
N ARG A 38 -9.98 -25.69 0.74
CA ARG A 38 -10.44 -25.50 -0.65
C ARG A 38 -10.68 -26.83 -1.29
N VAL A 39 -11.90 -27.02 -1.77
CA VAL A 39 -12.35 -28.28 -2.37
C VAL A 39 -12.94 -28.00 -3.73
N GLU A 40 -12.49 -28.78 -4.71
CA GLU A 40 -13.14 -28.89 -6.00
C GLU A 40 -14.15 -30.03 -5.88
N LEU A 41 -15.42 -29.71 -6.07
CA LEU A 41 -16.51 -30.69 -6.02
C LEU A 41 -17.00 -30.95 -7.45
N ASP A 42 -17.31 -32.20 -7.76
CA ASP A 42 -17.91 -32.56 -9.05
C ASP A 42 -19.21 -31.78 -9.26
N ASP A 43 -19.40 -31.23 -10.47
CA ASP A 43 -20.59 -30.47 -10.86
C ASP A 43 -21.80 -31.40 -11.07
N SER A 44 -22.32 -31.93 -9.95
CA SER A 44 -23.53 -32.74 -9.93
C SER A 44 -24.40 -32.42 -8.70
N PRO A 45 -25.73 -32.43 -8.84
CA PRO A 45 -26.63 -32.11 -7.74
C PRO A 45 -26.38 -32.99 -6.50
N GLY A 46 -26.29 -32.35 -5.34
CA GLY A 46 -26.26 -33.03 -4.03
C GLY A 46 -24.88 -33.45 -3.52
N VAL A 47 -23.78 -33.25 -4.26
CA VAL A 47 -22.41 -33.56 -3.77
C VAL A 47 -22.10 -32.82 -2.47
N LEU A 48 -22.31 -31.50 -2.44
CA LEU A 48 -22.09 -30.69 -1.24
C LEU A 48 -22.96 -31.15 -0.06
N ALA A 49 -24.19 -31.59 -0.31
CA ALA A 49 -25.08 -32.12 0.71
C ALA A 49 -24.54 -33.44 1.31
N ARG A 50 -23.98 -34.33 0.49
CA ARG A 50 -23.36 -35.57 1.00
C ARG A 50 -22.08 -35.28 1.78
N VAL A 51 -21.22 -34.39 1.28
CA VAL A 51 -20.00 -33.95 1.99
C VAL A 51 -20.35 -33.38 3.36
N THR A 52 -21.29 -32.44 3.43
CA THR A 52 -21.72 -31.83 4.70
C THR A 52 -22.39 -32.82 5.65
N THR A 53 -23.15 -33.79 5.13
CA THR A 53 -23.74 -34.87 5.94
C THR A 53 -22.66 -35.75 6.58
N ARG A 54 -21.60 -36.10 5.85
CA ARG A 54 -20.48 -36.90 6.40
C ARG A 54 -19.67 -36.13 7.43
N LEU A 55 -19.42 -34.85 7.19
CA LEU A 55 -18.79 -33.97 8.17
C LEU A 55 -19.61 -33.87 9.45
N ALA A 56 -20.94 -33.71 9.33
CA ALA A 56 -21.83 -33.67 10.48
C ALA A 56 -21.83 -34.98 11.29
N ALA A 57 -21.71 -36.13 10.64
CA ALA A 57 -21.59 -37.43 11.31
C ALA A 57 -20.28 -37.60 12.13
N ARG A 58 -19.33 -36.66 11.99
CA ARG A 58 -18.07 -36.59 12.74
C ARG A 58 -18.04 -35.38 13.68
N ASP A 59 -19.20 -34.87 14.08
CA ASP A 59 -19.35 -33.69 14.94
C ASP A 59 -18.60 -32.45 14.43
N CYS A 60 -18.47 -32.32 13.10
CA CYS A 60 -17.88 -31.14 12.46
C CYS A 60 -18.98 -30.15 12.05
N ASN A 61 -18.75 -28.86 12.28
CA ASN A 61 -19.67 -27.78 11.93
C ASN A 61 -19.08 -26.89 10.84
N VAL A 62 -19.84 -26.62 9.77
CA VAL A 62 -19.42 -25.67 8.72
C VAL A 62 -19.79 -24.25 9.17
N LEU A 63 -18.77 -23.43 9.41
CA LEU A 63 -18.92 -22.04 9.87
C LEU A 63 -19.11 -21.07 8.71
N ALA A 64 -18.48 -21.33 7.58
CA ALA A 64 -18.56 -20.50 6.39
C ALA A 64 -18.39 -21.34 5.12
N LEU A 65 -19.04 -20.88 4.04
CA LEU A 65 -18.93 -21.42 2.70
C LEU A 65 -18.79 -20.23 1.73
N SER A 66 -17.77 -20.26 0.88
CA SER A 66 -17.59 -19.31 -0.21
C SER A 66 -17.38 -20.05 -1.52
N ILE A 67 -18.12 -19.67 -2.55
CA ILE A 67 -18.05 -20.28 -3.87
C ILE A 67 -17.07 -19.46 -4.72
N LEU A 68 -16.02 -20.10 -5.23
CA LEU A 68 -14.99 -19.49 -6.07
C LEU A 68 -15.09 -20.09 -7.48
N PRO A 69 -15.71 -19.40 -8.45
CA PRO A 69 -15.78 -19.89 -9.81
C PRO A 69 -14.37 -19.93 -10.43
N VAL A 70 -14.06 -21.03 -11.13
CA VAL A 70 -12.81 -21.24 -11.87
C VAL A 70 -13.14 -21.75 -13.28
N PRO A 71 -12.24 -21.61 -14.27
CA PRO A 71 -12.53 -22.05 -15.64
C PRO A 71 -12.89 -23.54 -15.76
N SER A 72 -12.37 -24.39 -14.86
CA SER A 72 -12.62 -25.83 -14.84
C SER A 72 -13.87 -26.25 -14.05
N GLY A 73 -14.59 -25.31 -13.42
CA GLY A 73 -15.75 -25.60 -12.58
C GLY A 73 -15.86 -24.67 -11.38
N VAL A 74 -16.10 -25.25 -10.19
CA VAL A 74 -16.32 -24.49 -8.96
C VAL A 74 -15.39 -25.02 -7.87
N VAL A 75 -14.66 -24.11 -7.23
CA VAL A 75 -13.92 -24.39 -6.00
C VAL A 75 -14.69 -23.82 -4.84
N ASP A 76 -15.06 -24.65 -3.88
CA ASP A 76 -15.67 -24.21 -2.65
C ASP A 76 -14.60 -24.02 -1.57
N GLU A 77 -14.63 -22.87 -0.91
CA GLU A 77 -13.88 -22.63 0.32
C GLU A 77 -14.79 -22.87 1.52
N LEU A 78 -14.44 -23.88 2.31
CA LEU A 78 -15.16 -24.30 3.51
C LEU A 78 -14.35 -23.92 4.74
N VAL A 79 -14.98 -23.29 5.73
CA VAL A 79 -14.39 -23.17 7.07
C VAL A 79 -15.14 -24.07 8.02
N ILE A 80 -14.44 -25.04 8.60
CA ILE A 80 -15.00 -26.14 9.38
C ILE A 80 -14.43 -26.07 10.80
N LYS A 81 -15.31 -26.02 11.79
CA LYS A 81 -14.97 -26.31 13.18
C LYS A 81 -15.07 -27.82 13.38
N ALA A 82 -13.92 -28.47 13.55
CA ALA A 82 -13.84 -29.90 13.76
C ALA A 82 -13.89 -30.27 15.25
N ALA A 83 -14.42 -31.45 15.55
CA ALA A 83 -14.29 -32.04 16.86
C ALA A 83 -12.80 -32.26 17.21
N PRO A 84 -12.40 -32.19 18.49
CA PRO A 84 -10.99 -32.19 18.90
C PRO A 84 -10.20 -33.44 18.52
N ASP A 85 -10.90 -34.57 18.35
CA ASP A 85 -10.35 -35.87 17.97
C ASP A 85 -10.30 -36.10 16.45
N VAL A 86 -10.79 -35.15 15.65
CA VAL A 86 -10.82 -35.25 14.18
C VAL A 86 -9.59 -34.56 13.58
N PRO A 87 -8.60 -35.31 13.06
CA PRO A 87 -7.43 -34.72 12.43
C PRO A 87 -7.74 -34.17 11.04
N PRO A 88 -6.96 -33.21 10.51
CA PRO A 88 -7.19 -32.62 9.19
C PRO A 88 -7.18 -33.66 8.04
N ALA A 89 -6.36 -34.72 8.17
CA ALA A 89 -6.33 -35.80 7.19
C ALA A 89 -7.67 -36.56 7.08
N GLU A 90 -8.43 -36.62 8.19
CA GLU A 90 -9.76 -37.21 8.19
C GLU A 90 -10.74 -36.38 7.39
N LEU A 91 -10.74 -35.05 7.57
CA LEU A 91 -11.59 -34.14 6.81
C LEU A 91 -11.36 -34.30 5.30
N VAL A 92 -10.09 -34.36 4.88
CA VAL A 92 -9.71 -34.59 3.48
C VAL A 92 -10.21 -35.93 2.97
N ARG A 93 -10.14 -36.98 3.80
CA ARG A 93 -10.65 -38.32 3.46
C ARG A 93 -12.16 -38.33 3.29
N GLU A 94 -12.88 -37.64 4.17
CA GLU A 94 -14.34 -37.55 4.12
C GLU A 94 -14.83 -36.87 2.83
N ILE A 95 -14.15 -35.79 2.43
CA ILE A 95 -14.39 -35.09 1.15
C ILE A 95 -14.10 -35.99 -0.06
N ARG A 96 -12.96 -36.69 -0.06
CA ARG A 96 -12.54 -37.55 -1.18
C ARG A 96 -13.47 -38.71 -1.45
N ALA A 97 -14.07 -39.28 -0.41
CA ALA A 97 -14.99 -40.40 -0.60
C ALA A 97 -16.28 -40.00 -1.33
N GLU A 98 -16.62 -38.72 -1.34
CA GLU A 98 -17.80 -38.17 -2.04
C GLU A 98 -17.46 -37.61 -3.43
N GLY A 99 -16.28 -37.91 -3.96
CA GLY A 99 -15.79 -37.44 -5.26
C GLY A 99 -15.08 -36.08 -5.21
N GLY A 100 -15.04 -35.42 -4.05
CA GLY A 100 -14.38 -34.12 -3.90
C GLY A 100 -12.85 -34.21 -3.89
N LYS A 101 -12.20 -33.20 -4.46
CA LYS A 101 -10.73 -33.06 -4.42
C LYS A 101 -10.34 -31.90 -3.52
N CYS A 102 -9.66 -32.20 -2.42
CA CYS A 102 -9.10 -31.17 -1.55
C CYS A 102 -7.83 -30.58 -2.17
N LEU A 103 -7.89 -29.31 -2.57
CA LEU A 103 -6.79 -28.52 -3.13
C LEU A 103 -5.85 -27.99 -2.06
N GLY A 104 -6.34 -27.81 -0.83
CA GLY A 104 -5.57 -27.26 0.26
C GLY A 104 -6.32 -27.25 1.58
N ILE A 105 -5.59 -27.36 2.68
CA ILE A 105 -6.11 -27.22 4.05
C ILE A 105 -5.12 -26.43 4.90
N THR A 106 -5.63 -25.48 5.67
CA THR A 106 -4.85 -24.68 6.63
C THR A 106 -5.66 -24.43 7.89
N HIS A 107 -4.99 -24.04 8.97
CA HIS A 107 -5.66 -23.62 10.20
C HIS A 107 -6.38 -22.28 9.99
N ALA A 108 -7.50 -22.07 10.67
CA ALA A 108 -8.24 -20.80 10.64
C ALA A 108 -8.64 -20.38 12.06
N ASP A 109 -8.64 -19.07 12.32
CA ASP A 109 -9.26 -18.49 13.51
C ASP A 109 -10.70 -18.08 13.17
N VAL A 110 -11.62 -18.29 14.11
CA VAL A 110 -13.01 -17.84 14.01
C VAL A 110 -13.09 -16.32 13.88
N ARG A 111 -12.13 -15.58 14.45
CA ARG A 111 -12.04 -14.11 14.34
C ARG A 111 -11.71 -13.62 12.94
N ASP A 112 -11.12 -14.48 12.12
CA ASP A 112 -10.74 -14.18 10.73
C ASP A 112 -11.84 -14.58 9.73
N LEU A 113 -13.01 -15.00 10.23
CA LEU A 113 -14.22 -15.25 9.42
C LEU A 113 -14.88 -13.92 9.05
N VAL A 114 -14.19 -13.15 8.22
CA VAL A 114 -14.74 -11.98 7.54
C VAL A 114 -15.10 -12.40 6.13
N ASP A 115 -16.28 -12.01 5.65
CA ASP A 115 -16.66 -12.30 4.27
C ASP A 115 -15.71 -11.61 3.29
N PRO A 116 -15.44 -12.22 2.12
CA PRO A 116 -14.45 -11.68 1.18
C PRO A 116 -14.72 -10.24 0.71
N PRO A 117 -15.99 -9.81 0.44
CA PRO A 117 -16.30 -8.41 0.15
C PRO A 117 -15.91 -7.44 1.27
N THR A 118 -16.28 -7.73 2.53
CA THR A 118 -15.93 -6.88 3.67
C THR A 118 -14.42 -6.82 3.89
N ALA A 119 -13.72 -7.95 3.79
CA ALA A 119 -12.26 -8.00 3.89
C ALA A 119 -11.59 -7.12 2.82
N ALA A 120 -12.13 -7.12 1.60
CA ALA A 120 -11.63 -6.31 0.51
C ALA A 120 -11.82 -4.80 0.74
N LEU A 121 -12.99 -4.38 1.23
CA LEU A 121 -13.23 -2.98 1.58
C LEU A 121 -12.33 -2.50 2.71
N ARG A 122 -12.06 -3.35 3.72
CA ARG A 122 -11.11 -3.03 4.81
C ARG A 122 -9.68 -2.89 4.31
N ALA A 123 -9.24 -3.79 3.44
CA ALA A 123 -7.92 -3.69 2.80
C ALA A 123 -7.79 -2.40 1.99
N ALA A 124 -8.83 -2.04 1.21
CA ALA A 124 -8.85 -0.80 0.45
C ALA A 124 -8.74 0.43 1.35
N ALA A 125 -9.56 0.50 2.41
CA ALA A 125 -9.52 1.58 3.38
C ALA A 125 -8.12 1.75 4.01
N LEU A 126 -7.49 0.64 4.43
CA LEU A 126 -6.14 0.66 4.99
C LEU A 126 -5.11 1.23 4.01
N ALA A 127 -5.15 0.79 2.76
CA ALA A 127 -4.19 1.23 1.74
C ALA A 127 -4.43 2.67 1.26
N PHE A 128 -5.65 3.20 1.38
CA PHE A 128 -5.94 4.61 1.12
C PHE A 128 -5.54 5.52 2.28
N GLU A 129 -5.65 5.04 3.53
CA GLU A 129 -5.18 5.78 4.71
C GLU A 129 -3.65 5.87 4.75
N ASP A 130 -2.97 4.76 4.44
CA ASP A 130 -1.51 4.69 4.34
C ASP A 130 -1.07 3.89 3.10
N PRO A 131 -0.61 4.57 2.03
CA PRO A 131 -0.09 3.90 0.84
C PRO A 131 1.08 2.94 1.12
N CYS A 132 1.86 3.15 2.19
CA CYS A 132 2.94 2.24 2.58
C CYS A 132 2.39 0.89 3.09
N ALA A 133 1.14 0.85 3.56
CA ALA A 133 0.47 -0.36 4.00
C ALA A 133 -0.10 -1.21 2.84
N ALA A 134 0.01 -0.74 1.58
CA ALA A 134 -0.58 -1.42 0.44
C ALA A 134 -0.12 -2.89 0.24
N PRO A 135 1.16 -3.27 0.43
CA PRO A 135 1.57 -4.67 0.37
C PRO A 135 0.90 -5.54 1.45
N GLU A 136 0.72 -5.00 2.65
CA GLU A 136 0.08 -5.70 3.76
C GLU A 136 -1.44 -5.82 3.54
N ALA A 137 -2.07 -4.74 3.05
CA ALA A 137 -3.46 -4.77 2.63
C ALA A 137 -3.70 -5.82 1.53
N LEU A 138 -2.79 -5.92 0.55
CA LEU A 138 -2.85 -6.92 -0.51
C LEU A 138 -2.64 -8.35 0.04
N ARG A 139 -1.74 -8.52 1.01
CA ARG A 139 -1.53 -9.80 1.70
C ARG A 139 -2.81 -10.28 2.38
N VAL A 140 -3.50 -9.38 3.08
CA VAL A 140 -4.79 -9.66 3.72
C VAL A 140 -5.88 -9.95 2.68
N LEU A 141 -5.99 -9.12 1.64
CA LEU A 141 -6.97 -9.28 0.55
C LEU A 141 -6.93 -10.67 -0.09
N LEU A 142 -5.72 -11.18 -0.31
CA LEU A 142 -5.47 -12.47 -0.94
C LEU A 142 -5.33 -13.64 0.04
N ALA A 143 -5.43 -13.39 1.35
CA ALA A 143 -5.06 -14.35 2.40
C ALA A 143 -3.71 -15.03 2.09
N ALA A 144 -2.74 -14.24 1.62
CA ALA A 144 -1.42 -14.71 1.25
C ALA A 144 -0.52 -14.86 2.48
N ASP A 145 0.43 -15.79 2.41
CA ASP A 145 1.43 -15.98 3.47
C ASP A 145 2.42 -14.81 3.47
N SER A 146 2.73 -14.28 2.29
CA SER A 146 3.63 -13.14 2.12
C SER A 146 3.33 -12.35 0.85
N VAL A 147 3.66 -11.06 0.89
CA VAL A 147 3.73 -10.17 -0.27
C VAL A 147 5.07 -9.44 -0.20
N SER A 148 5.87 -9.55 -1.26
CA SER A 148 7.20 -8.94 -1.32
C SER A 148 7.38 -8.17 -2.63
N PHE A 149 8.07 -7.04 -2.60
CA PHE A 149 8.47 -6.35 -3.82
C PHE A 149 9.41 -7.23 -4.64
N GLU A 150 9.06 -7.47 -5.90
CA GLU A 150 9.82 -8.32 -6.78
C GLU A 150 9.53 -7.92 -8.23
N MET A 151 10.57 -7.83 -9.07
CA MET A 151 10.41 -7.55 -10.49
C MET A 151 9.82 -8.76 -11.22
N GLY A 152 8.79 -8.54 -12.03
CA GLY A 152 8.20 -9.59 -12.85
C GLY A 152 7.13 -9.04 -13.80
N THR A 153 6.47 -9.92 -14.55
CA THR A 153 5.40 -9.53 -15.45
C THR A 153 4.07 -9.51 -14.69
N PRO A 154 3.35 -8.37 -14.59
CA PRO A 154 2.04 -8.34 -13.94
C PRO A 154 1.06 -9.34 -14.57
N GLY A 155 0.33 -10.07 -13.73
CA GLY A 155 -0.61 -11.12 -14.16
C GLY A 155 0.05 -12.49 -14.36
N GLU A 156 1.38 -12.59 -14.24
CA GLU A 156 2.07 -13.87 -14.28
C GLU A 156 1.78 -14.68 -13.02
N VAL A 157 1.37 -15.94 -13.21
CA VAL A 157 1.11 -16.90 -12.14
C VAL A 157 2.11 -18.03 -12.26
N LEU A 158 2.81 -18.31 -11.17
CA LEU A 158 3.93 -19.22 -11.08
C LEU A 158 3.65 -20.31 -10.03
N ASP A 159 4.53 -21.30 -9.98
CA ASP A 159 4.50 -22.38 -8.98
C ASP A 159 3.14 -23.08 -8.93
N GLY A 160 2.51 -23.33 -10.08
CA GLY A 160 1.22 -24.01 -10.18
C GLY A 160 0.04 -23.24 -9.57
N GLY A 161 0.14 -21.91 -9.45
CA GLY A 161 -0.90 -21.07 -8.87
C GLY A 161 -0.57 -20.54 -7.47
N HIS A 162 0.50 -21.01 -6.85
CA HIS A 162 0.88 -20.64 -5.47
C HIS A 162 1.59 -19.30 -5.37
N ARG A 163 1.96 -18.72 -6.51
CA ARG A 163 2.66 -17.45 -6.59
C ARG A 163 2.08 -16.60 -7.71
N ALA A 164 1.79 -15.32 -7.43
CA ALA A 164 1.25 -14.39 -8.41
C ALA A 164 2.03 -13.08 -8.40
N ILE A 165 2.41 -12.60 -9.59
CA ILE A 165 3.02 -11.29 -9.79
C ILE A 165 1.92 -10.28 -10.10
N LEU A 166 1.81 -9.25 -9.27
CA LEU A 166 0.76 -8.25 -9.32
C LEU A 166 1.38 -6.86 -9.51
N ALA A 167 0.77 -6.02 -10.33
CA ALA A 167 1.14 -4.60 -10.39
C ALA A 167 0.68 -3.91 -9.11
N LEU A 168 1.51 -3.06 -8.52
CA LEU A 168 1.19 -2.22 -7.36
C LEU A 168 1.56 -0.77 -7.67
N GLY A 169 0.67 -0.03 -8.34
CA GLY A 169 1.03 1.28 -8.90
C GLY A 169 1.57 1.17 -10.34
N ASP A 170 2.29 2.19 -10.80
CA ASP A 170 2.98 2.14 -12.10
C ASP A 170 4.35 1.51 -11.96
N ASP A 171 4.64 0.54 -12.83
CA ASP A 171 5.93 -0.16 -12.98
C ASP A 171 6.50 -0.85 -11.72
N LEU A 172 5.79 -0.80 -10.60
CA LEU A 172 6.07 -1.56 -9.39
C LEU A 172 5.30 -2.88 -9.42
N THR A 173 6.01 -3.96 -9.14
CA THR A 173 5.43 -5.29 -9.02
C THR A 173 5.71 -5.90 -7.66
N VAL A 174 4.73 -6.66 -7.19
CA VAL A 174 4.81 -7.43 -5.96
C VAL A 174 4.50 -8.89 -6.26
N ALA A 175 5.20 -9.78 -5.59
CA ALA A 175 4.95 -11.21 -5.61
C ALA A 175 4.16 -11.60 -4.36
N ALA A 176 2.91 -12.03 -4.54
CA ALA A 176 2.13 -12.70 -3.51
C ALA A 176 2.43 -14.20 -3.54
N ARG A 177 2.64 -14.81 -2.36
CA ARG A 177 2.86 -16.26 -2.22
C ARG A 177 1.90 -16.86 -1.20
N ARG A 178 1.35 -18.03 -1.54
CA ARG A 178 0.48 -18.82 -0.67
C ARG A 178 0.75 -20.31 -0.84
N GLY A 179 1.23 -20.96 0.21
CA GLY A 179 1.64 -22.36 0.17
C GLY A 179 0.50 -23.36 0.32
N TRP A 180 -0.58 -23.02 1.05
CA TRP A 180 -1.62 -24.00 1.37
C TRP A 180 -2.63 -24.24 0.23
N ALA A 181 -2.83 -23.29 -0.68
CA ALA A 181 -3.68 -23.43 -1.86
C ALA A 181 -3.34 -22.41 -2.98
N PRO A 182 -3.55 -22.76 -4.26
CA PRO A 182 -3.32 -21.85 -5.38
C PRO A 182 -4.31 -20.67 -5.37
N PHE A 183 -3.92 -19.55 -5.95
CA PHE A 183 -4.79 -18.40 -6.21
C PHE A 183 -5.78 -18.73 -7.32
N THR A 184 -7.04 -18.34 -7.12
CA THR A 184 -8.10 -18.44 -8.14
C THR A 184 -8.14 -17.17 -8.98
N ASP A 185 -8.67 -17.28 -10.20
CA ASP A 185 -8.80 -16.13 -11.11
C ASP A 185 -9.63 -14.99 -10.49
N VAL A 186 -10.65 -15.31 -9.69
CA VAL A 186 -11.49 -14.32 -9.00
C VAL A 186 -10.70 -13.54 -7.95
N GLU A 187 -9.81 -14.21 -7.22
CA GLU A 187 -8.94 -13.55 -6.25
C GLU A 187 -7.94 -12.63 -6.94
N LEU A 188 -7.34 -13.10 -8.04
CA LEU A 188 -6.39 -12.31 -8.82
C LEU A 188 -7.07 -11.12 -9.50
N ALA A 189 -8.30 -11.30 -10.00
CA ALA A 189 -9.12 -10.20 -10.54
C ALA A 189 -9.42 -9.14 -9.47
N ARG A 190 -9.76 -9.57 -8.25
CA ARG A 190 -9.98 -8.65 -7.12
C ARG A 190 -8.71 -7.89 -6.75
N ALA A 191 -7.57 -8.57 -6.72
CA ALA A 191 -6.27 -7.93 -6.50
C ALA A 191 -5.94 -6.92 -7.61
N ALA A 192 -6.19 -7.26 -8.88
CA ALA A 192 -5.97 -6.34 -10.00
C ALA A 192 -6.80 -5.05 -9.89
N VAL A 193 -8.08 -5.17 -9.49
CA VAL A 193 -8.95 -4.00 -9.23
C VAL A 193 -8.47 -3.20 -8.03
N PHE A 194 -8.09 -3.87 -6.94
CA PHE A 194 -7.54 -3.22 -5.76
C PHE A 194 -6.29 -2.40 -6.11
N THR A 195 -5.37 -2.97 -6.89
CA THR A 195 -4.13 -2.26 -7.23
C THR A 195 -4.34 -1.16 -8.26
N SER A 196 -5.34 -1.26 -9.15
CA SER A 196 -5.72 -0.16 -10.03
C SER A 196 -6.31 1.02 -9.25
N MET A 197 -7.12 0.76 -8.22
CA MET A 197 -7.66 1.81 -7.34
C MET A 197 -6.55 2.62 -6.63
N LEU A 198 -5.45 1.96 -6.26
CA LEU A 198 -4.30 2.64 -5.66
C LEU A 198 -3.51 3.50 -6.64
N LYS A 199 -3.59 3.22 -7.95
CA LYS A 199 -3.02 4.12 -8.98
C LYS A 199 -3.75 5.44 -9.05
N GLU A 200 -5.08 5.39 -8.88
CA GLU A 200 -5.97 6.52 -9.15
C GLU A 200 -6.25 7.39 -7.93
N SER A 201 -5.78 7.04 -6.72
CA SER A 201 -6.06 7.84 -5.54
C SER A 201 -5.26 9.16 -5.57
N PRO A 202 -5.93 10.33 -5.76
CA PRO A 202 -5.26 11.61 -5.66
C PRO A 202 -4.83 11.83 -4.21
N ASP A 203 -3.65 12.43 -4.03
CA ASP A 203 -3.19 12.87 -2.72
C ASP A 203 -4.26 13.81 -2.12
N PRO A 204 -4.74 13.59 -0.89
CA PRO A 204 -5.80 14.41 -0.31
C PRO A 204 -5.36 15.89 -0.26
N PRO A 205 -6.27 16.85 -0.48
CA PRO A 205 -5.91 18.26 -0.48
C PRO A 205 -5.36 18.68 0.88
N SER A 206 -4.32 19.52 0.89
CA SER A 206 -3.65 19.99 2.09
C SER A 206 -3.60 21.51 2.11
N ALA A 207 -4.07 22.12 3.20
CA ALA A 207 -4.03 23.57 3.38
C ALA A 207 -2.68 24.01 3.96
N VAL A 208 -2.11 25.07 3.39
CA VAL A 208 -0.85 25.69 3.82
C VAL A 208 -1.09 27.19 3.96
N ILE A 209 -0.68 27.75 5.10
CA ILE A 209 -0.67 29.19 5.31
C ILE A 209 0.72 29.71 4.94
N THR A 210 0.78 30.68 4.02
CA THR A 210 2.04 31.33 3.64
C THR A 210 2.56 32.25 4.74
N SER A 211 3.81 32.70 4.59
CA SER A 211 4.42 33.64 5.54
C SER A 211 3.69 34.99 5.64
N ASP A 212 2.95 35.39 4.60
CA ASP A 212 2.12 36.59 4.56
C ASP A 212 0.64 36.33 4.93
N GLY A 213 0.31 35.13 5.41
CA GLY A 213 -1.01 34.79 5.94
C GLY A 213 -2.05 34.34 4.91
N ALA A 214 -1.69 34.21 3.63
CA ALA A 214 -2.58 33.70 2.60
C ALA A 214 -2.79 32.18 2.77
N GLY A 215 -4.05 31.73 2.69
CA GLY A 215 -4.41 30.33 2.69
C GLY A 215 -4.32 29.72 1.29
N ILE A 216 -3.48 28.70 1.13
CA ILE A 216 -3.26 27.98 -0.12
C ILE A 216 -3.67 26.53 0.07
N VAL A 217 -4.30 25.95 -0.95
CA VAL A 217 -4.61 24.52 -1.02
C VAL A 217 -3.67 23.86 -2.01
N LEU A 218 -2.96 22.84 -1.55
CA LEU A 218 -2.22 21.92 -2.40
C LEU A 218 -3.14 20.74 -2.74
N ARG A 219 -3.33 20.44 -4.03
CA ARG A 219 -4.14 19.29 -4.48
C ARG A 219 -3.59 18.70 -5.76
N SER A 220 -3.94 17.46 -6.07
CA SER A 220 -3.68 16.87 -7.39
C SER A 220 -4.34 17.71 -8.49
N GLY A 221 -3.63 17.85 -9.61
CA GLY A 221 -4.16 18.43 -10.84
C GLY A 221 -4.66 17.35 -11.79
N ASP A 222 -5.69 17.66 -12.56
CA ASP A 222 -6.27 16.76 -13.57
C ASP A 222 -6.52 17.47 -14.91
N ALA A 223 -7.17 16.78 -15.86
CA ALA A 223 -7.41 17.34 -17.20
C ALA A 223 -8.37 18.54 -17.21
N ASP A 224 -9.23 18.71 -16.20
CA ASP A 224 -10.18 19.81 -16.10
C ASP A 224 -9.50 21.12 -15.68
N ASP A 225 -8.29 21.04 -15.12
CA ASP A 225 -7.46 22.20 -14.74
C ASP A 225 -6.75 22.88 -15.92
N LEU A 226 -6.97 22.42 -17.15
CA LEU A 226 -6.20 22.86 -18.32
C LEU A 226 -6.24 24.36 -18.55
N ASP A 227 -7.42 24.98 -18.45
CA ASP A 227 -7.56 26.42 -18.66
C ASP A 227 -6.92 27.20 -17.49
N ALA A 228 -7.09 26.75 -16.25
CA ALA A 228 -6.46 27.39 -15.07
C ALA A 228 -4.93 27.32 -15.10
N VAL A 229 -4.36 26.19 -15.54
CA VAL A 229 -2.91 26.06 -15.74
C VAL A 229 -2.44 26.89 -16.94
N SER A 230 -3.24 27.00 -18.01
CA SER A 230 -2.93 27.90 -19.12
C SER A 230 -2.84 29.35 -18.64
N GLU A 231 -3.76 29.78 -17.80
CA GLU A 231 -3.75 31.12 -17.19
C GLU A 231 -2.55 31.34 -16.29
N LEU A 232 -2.17 30.36 -15.46
CA LEU A 232 -0.93 30.42 -14.67
C LEU A 232 0.29 30.73 -15.56
N HIS A 233 0.43 30.03 -16.68
CA HIS A 233 1.55 30.25 -17.61
C HIS A 233 1.51 31.64 -18.25
N ALA A 234 0.30 32.13 -18.59
CA ALA A 234 0.13 33.45 -19.17
C ALA A 234 0.49 34.59 -18.19
N ARG A 235 0.32 34.38 -16.88
CA ARG A 235 0.70 35.35 -15.84
C ARG A 235 2.19 35.30 -15.46
N CYS A 236 2.89 34.21 -15.77
CA CYS A 236 4.32 34.07 -15.48
C CYS A 236 5.18 34.94 -16.42
N SER A 237 6.24 35.54 -15.87
CA SER A 237 7.19 36.29 -16.68
C SER A 237 8.00 35.38 -17.62
N ALA A 238 8.55 35.95 -18.69
CA ALA A 238 9.43 35.23 -19.60
C ALA A 238 10.67 34.64 -18.89
N ARG A 239 11.17 35.30 -17.84
CA ARG A 239 12.27 34.81 -17.00
C ARG A 239 11.84 33.56 -16.24
N THR A 240 10.66 33.58 -15.62
CA THR A 240 10.11 32.44 -14.86
C THR A 240 9.84 31.24 -15.75
N LEU A 241 9.27 31.46 -16.95
CA LEU A 241 9.07 30.39 -17.94
C LEU A 241 10.40 29.86 -18.49
N PHE A 242 11.38 30.73 -18.77
CA PHE A 242 12.70 30.32 -19.22
C PHE A 242 13.44 29.47 -18.18
N ALA A 243 13.35 29.85 -16.90
CA ALA A 243 13.91 29.07 -15.80
C ALA A 243 13.27 27.68 -15.66
N ARG A 244 11.97 27.55 -15.99
CA ARG A 244 11.24 26.27 -15.94
C ARG A 244 11.51 25.36 -17.15
N TYR A 245 11.50 25.93 -18.35
CA TYR A 245 11.51 25.16 -19.60
C TYR A 245 12.86 25.15 -20.31
N HIS A 246 13.84 25.89 -19.77
CA HIS A 246 15.17 26.07 -20.35
C HIS A 246 15.13 26.49 -21.83
N SER A 247 14.04 27.16 -22.22
CA SER A 247 13.74 27.54 -23.60
C SER A 247 12.84 28.78 -23.60
N GLY A 248 12.90 29.57 -24.68
CA GLY A 248 12.18 30.84 -24.83
C GLY A 248 10.68 30.68 -25.08
N VAL A 249 9.99 29.95 -24.21
CA VAL A 249 8.55 29.70 -24.30
C VAL A 249 7.78 30.91 -23.78
N ARG A 250 6.84 31.41 -24.58
CA ARG A 250 5.86 32.43 -24.14
C ARG A 250 4.50 31.85 -23.82
N THR A 251 4.07 30.83 -24.55
CA THR A 251 2.81 30.14 -24.38
C THR A 251 3.01 28.66 -24.67
N LEU A 252 2.50 27.78 -23.81
CA LEU A 252 2.52 26.36 -24.08
C LEU A 252 1.30 25.95 -24.94
N PRO A 253 1.48 25.15 -25.99
CA PRO A 253 0.35 24.58 -26.72
C PRO A 253 -0.46 23.67 -25.78
N ARG A 254 -1.79 23.63 -25.96
CA ARG A 254 -2.73 22.84 -25.14
C ARG A 254 -2.29 21.38 -24.97
N ARG A 255 -1.68 20.77 -26.01
CA ARG A 255 -1.14 19.40 -25.95
C ARG A 255 -0.03 19.24 -24.89
N LEU A 256 0.84 20.23 -24.72
CA LEU A 256 1.87 20.19 -23.69
C LEU A 256 1.27 20.44 -22.31
N LEU A 257 0.31 21.37 -22.17
CA LEU A 257 -0.41 21.58 -20.91
C LEU A 257 -1.14 20.32 -20.44
N HIS A 258 -1.83 19.62 -21.34
CA HIS A 258 -2.45 18.33 -21.04
C HIS A 258 -1.41 17.29 -20.57
N ARG A 259 -0.24 17.23 -21.20
CA ARG A 259 0.85 16.34 -20.74
C ARG A 259 1.43 16.77 -19.40
N LEU A 260 1.38 18.06 -19.07
CA LEU A 260 1.76 18.54 -17.75
C LEU A 260 0.76 18.10 -16.69
N LEU A 261 -0.55 18.12 -16.99
CA LEU A 261 -1.60 17.73 -16.04
C LEU A 261 -1.77 16.22 -15.90
N THR A 262 -1.62 15.48 -16.99
CA THR A 262 -1.71 14.02 -17.02
C THR A 262 -0.38 13.40 -17.49
N PRO A 263 0.69 13.47 -16.67
CA PRO A 263 1.98 12.90 -17.03
C PRO A 263 1.90 11.36 -17.04
N PRO A 264 2.46 10.68 -18.07
CA PRO A 264 2.33 9.22 -18.21
C PRO A 264 3.10 8.41 -17.17
N ARG A 265 4.06 9.03 -16.47
CA ARG A 265 4.92 8.37 -15.47
C ARG A 265 5.12 9.27 -14.26
N GLY A 266 4.07 9.92 -13.78
CA GLY A 266 4.24 10.89 -12.72
C GLY A 266 2.94 11.45 -12.19
N ARG A 267 3.07 12.51 -11.40
CA ARG A 267 1.95 13.22 -10.79
C ARG A 267 2.15 14.72 -10.90
N THR A 268 1.04 15.42 -10.88
CA THR A 268 0.99 16.88 -10.88
C THR A 268 0.25 17.37 -9.65
N LEU A 269 0.88 18.32 -8.97
CA LEU A 269 0.37 18.96 -7.77
C LEU A 269 0.19 20.46 -8.06
N LEU A 270 -1.00 20.97 -7.81
CA LEU A 270 -1.35 22.37 -7.97
C LEU A 270 -1.36 23.07 -6.62
N ALA A 271 -0.87 24.31 -6.59
CA ALA A 271 -1.07 25.24 -5.50
C ALA A 271 -2.16 26.23 -5.90
N VAL A 272 -3.23 26.29 -5.12
CA VAL A 272 -4.44 27.07 -5.41
C VAL A 272 -4.69 28.08 -4.30
N CYS A 273 -4.91 29.34 -4.65
CA CYS A 273 -5.41 30.37 -3.74
C CYS A 273 -6.80 30.82 -4.20
N GLY A 274 -7.82 30.59 -3.38
CA GLY A 274 -9.21 30.80 -3.78
C GLY A 274 -9.58 29.89 -4.96
N ARG A 275 -9.72 30.49 -6.15
CA ARG A 275 -10.05 29.78 -7.40
C ARG A 275 -8.88 29.74 -8.39
N GLU A 276 -7.78 30.41 -8.08
CA GLU A 276 -6.66 30.59 -9.01
C GLU A 276 -5.55 29.58 -8.73
N VAL A 277 -5.08 28.91 -9.77
CA VAL A 277 -3.84 28.12 -9.70
C VAL A 277 -2.67 29.10 -9.77
N ILE A 278 -1.86 29.13 -8.70
CA ILE A 278 -0.74 30.07 -8.50
C ILE A 278 0.62 29.37 -8.55
N GLY A 279 0.62 28.04 -8.59
CA GLY A 279 1.82 27.25 -8.81
C GLY A 279 1.49 25.81 -9.20
N ILE A 280 2.47 25.17 -9.82
CA ILE A 280 2.41 23.78 -10.27
C ILE A 280 3.74 23.09 -9.95
N GLY A 281 3.64 21.89 -9.41
CA GLY A 281 4.76 20.99 -9.19
C GLY A 281 4.52 19.68 -9.90
N GLN A 282 5.57 19.09 -10.44
CA GLN A 282 5.51 17.78 -11.07
C GLN A 282 6.53 16.86 -10.45
N LEU A 283 6.15 15.60 -10.29
CA LEU A 283 7.01 14.49 -9.94
C LEU A 283 6.94 13.47 -11.07
N ILE A 284 8.05 13.23 -11.75
CA ILE A 284 8.13 12.35 -12.91
C ILE A 284 9.14 11.24 -12.62
N ARG A 285 8.76 9.97 -12.73
CA ARG A 285 9.65 8.84 -12.56
C ARG A 285 10.76 8.86 -13.62
N THR A 286 11.99 8.59 -13.21
CA THR A 286 13.11 8.43 -14.15
C THR A 286 13.22 6.98 -14.61
N ALA A 287 14.24 6.67 -15.42
CA ALA A 287 14.57 5.28 -15.76
C ALA A 287 15.11 4.47 -14.56
N ARG A 288 15.53 5.16 -13.49
CA ARG A 288 16.04 4.56 -12.25
C ARG A 288 14.92 4.54 -11.20
N PRO A 289 14.50 3.37 -10.71
CA PRO A 289 13.40 3.29 -9.73
C PRO A 289 13.65 4.08 -8.44
N GLU A 290 14.91 4.27 -8.05
CA GLU A 290 15.31 5.02 -6.86
C GLU A 290 15.29 6.55 -7.04
N GLU A 291 15.21 7.04 -8.28
CA GLU A 291 15.25 8.48 -8.63
C GLU A 291 13.93 8.93 -9.29
N ALA A 292 13.41 10.08 -8.85
CA ALA A 292 12.33 10.78 -9.53
C ALA A 292 12.68 12.25 -9.82
N GLU A 293 12.35 12.73 -11.00
CA GLU A 293 12.55 14.12 -11.39
C GLU A 293 11.44 15.01 -10.79
N VAL A 294 11.84 16.12 -10.18
CA VAL A 294 10.94 17.11 -9.64
C VAL A 294 11.13 18.45 -10.35
N SER A 295 10.02 19.11 -10.67
CA SER A 295 10.05 20.41 -11.31
C SER A 295 8.93 21.31 -10.77
N LEU A 296 9.23 22.56 -10.45
CA LEU A 296 8.28 23.54 -9.90
C LEU A 296 8.13 24.78 -10.79
N LEU A 297 6.96 25.38 -10.81
CA LEU A 297 6.67 26.68 -11.41
C LEU A 297 5.72 27.42 -10.47
N VAL A 298 6.08 28.65 -10.10
CA VAL A 298 5.28 29.51 -9.22
C VAL A 298 5.20 30.88 -9.87
N GLU A 299 3.98 31.41 -9.94
CA GLU A 299 3.73 32.76 -10.47
C GLU A 299 4.59 33.81 -9.75
N ASP A 300 5.16 34.75 -10.51
CA ASP A 300 6.11 35.75 -10.03
C ASP A 300 5.62 36.51 -8.77
N SER A 301 4.34 36.91 -8.74
CA SER A 301 3.70 37.64 -7.62
C SER A 301 3.61 36.82 -6.32
N TRP A 302 3.71 35.50 -6.44
CA TRP A 302 3.56 34.51 -5.38
C TRP A 302 4.90 33.87 -4.96
N GLN A 303 5.99 34.19 -5.66
CA GLN A 303 7.32 33.72 -5.30
C GLN A 303 7.79 34.29 -3.95
N GLN A 304 8.73 33.61 -3.31
CA GLN A 304 9.28 33.95 -1.98
C GLN A 304 8.28 33.89 -0.80
N LYS A 305 7.03 33.49 -1.03
CA LYS A 305 5.99 33.29 0.00
C LYS A 305 5.89 31.87 0.57
N GLY A 306 6.83 30.99 0.21
CA GLY A 306 6.90 29.61 0.71
C GLY A 306 6.19 28.55 -0.14
N ILE A 307 5.57 28.93 -1.26
CA ILE A 307 4.81 28.00 -2.12
C ILE A 307 5.70 26.92 -2.73
N GLY A 308 6.85 27.30 -3.28
CA GLY A 308 7.80 26.34 -3.83
C GLY A 308 8.26 25.34 -2.77
N THR A 309 8.48 25.80 -1.53
CA THR A 309 8.81 24.93 -0.39
C THR A 309 7.66 23.98 -0.05
N ALA A 310 6.42 24.47 -0.06
CA ALA A 310 5.24 23.67 0.25
C ALA A 310 4.99 22.58 -0.81
N LEU A 311 5.07 22.95 -2.09
CA LEU A 311 5.01 22.01 -3.22
C LEU A 311 6.13 20.96 -3.11
N LEU A 312 7.38 21.40 -2.92
CA LEU A 312 8.51 20.49 -2.82
C LEU A 312 8.39 19.51 -1.65
N ARG A 313 7.97 19.99 -0.48
CA ARG A 313 7.78 19.15 0.70
C ARG A 313 6.70 18.09 0.47
N ARG A 314 5.58 18.47 -0.17
CA ARG A 314 4.51 17.53 -0.51
C ARG A 314 5.00 16.48 -1.50
N LEU A 315 5.63 16.90 -2.60
CA LEU A 315 6.16 15.98 -3.62
C LEU A 315 7.27 15.06 -3.07
N ALA A 316 8.10 15.53 -2.13
CA ALA A 316 9.06 14.69 -1.43
C ALA A 316 8.41 13.63 -0.53
N GLY A 317 7.28 13.97 0.09
CA GLY A 317 6.45 13.00 0.81
C GLY A 317 5.87 11.94 -0.13
N THR A 318 5.30 12.37 -1.26
CA THR A 318 4.75 11.49 -2.31
C THR A 318 5.84 10.57 -2.86
N ALA A 319 7.01 11.10 -3.22
CA ALA A 319 8.12 10.30 -3.73
C ALA A 319 8.61 9.24 -2.73
N ARG A 320 8.68 9.60 -1.43
CA ARG A 320 9.02 8.64 -0.37
C ARG A 320 7.99 7.52 -0.28
N ALA A 321 6.70 7.84 -0.34
CA ALA A 321 5.62 6.86 -0.33
C ALA A 321 5.65 5.94 -1.55
N GLU A 322 6.10 6.45 -2.70
CA GLU A 322 6.32 5.67 -3.93
C GLU A 322 7.64 4.86 -3.93
N GLY A 323 8.44 4.94 -2.86
CA GLY A 323 9.68 4.17 -2.69
C GLY A 323 10.93 4.81 -3.29
N HIS A 324 10.85 6.05 -3.79
CA HIS A 324 12.01 6.77 -4.29
C HIS A 324 12.93 7.20 -3.14
N ARG A 325 14.25 7.19 -3.39
CA ARG A 325 15.29 7.59 -2.42
C ARG A 325 15.83 8.98 -2.69
N GLU A 326 15.83 9.41 -3.95
CA GLU A 326 16.34 10.71 -4.37
C GLU A 326 15.36 11.40 -5.32
N LEU A 327 15.12 12.69 -5.08
CA LEU A 327 14.52 13.59 -6.04
C LEU A 327 15.60 14.33 -6.81
N VAL A 328 15.43 14.49 -8.12
CA VAL A 328 16.39 15.18 -8.99
C VAL A 328 15.74 16.39 -9.62
N ALA A 329 16.39 17.54 -9.57
CA ALA A 329 15.96 18.72 -10.32
C ALA A 329 17.10 19.21 -11.23
N TRP A 330 16.76 19.59 -12.45
CA TRP A 330 17.65 20.25 -13.39
C TRP A 330 17.39 21.74 -13.39
N CYS A 331 18.42 22.54 -13.16
CA CYS A 331 18.31 24.00 -13.07
C CYS A 331 19.39 24.66 -13.95
N LEU A 332 19.10 25.87 -14.43
CA LEU A 332 20.11 26.68 -15.11
C LEU A 332 21.13 27.22 -14.10
N PRO A 333 22.41 27.39 -14.51
CA PRO A 333 23.41 28.04 -13.67
C PRO A 333 22.95 29.43 -13.22
N GLY A 334 23.09 29.72 -11.91
CA GLY A 334 22.68 31.00 -11.31
C GLY A 334 21.24 31.04 -10.79
N GLU A 335 20.38 30.08 -11.14
CA GLU A 335 19.04 29.96 -10.55
C GLU A 335 19.07 29.19 -9.22
N SER A 336 18.90 29.91 -8.12
CA SER A 336 18.96 29.37 -6.75
C SER A 336 17.58 29.19 -6.09
N GLY A 337 16.49 29.36 -6.87
CA GLY A 337 15.13 29.24 -6.35
C GLY A 337 14.82 27.86 -5.77
N PHE A 338 15.22 26.81 -6.49
CA PHE A 338 15.00 25.43 -6.09
C PHE A 338 15.85 25.04 -4.88
N GLU A 339 17.12 25.45 -4.86
CA GLU A 339 18.04 25.26 -3.72
C GLU A 339 17.46 25.85 -2.44
N ARG A 340 16.99 27.11 -2.49
CA ARG A 340 16.33 27.74 -1.33
C ARG A 340 15.08 27.00 -0.89
N ALA A 341 14.27 26.51 -1.83
CA ALA A 341 13.07 25.76 -1.52
C ALA A 341 13.40 24.45 -0.79
N ALA A 342 14.44 23.74 -1.23
CA ALA A 342 14.93 22.50 -0.63
C ALA A 342 15.46 22.70 0.80
N VAL A 343 16.33 23.71 1.00
CA VAL A 343 16.85 24.05 2.33
C VAL A 343 15.70 24.36 3.30
N ARG A 344 14.74 25.19 2.88
CA ARG A 344 13.56 25.53 3.71
C ARG A 344 12.61 24.34 3.90
N ALA A 345 12.62 23.37 3.00
CA ALA A 345 11.84 22.14 3.15
C ALA A 345 12.47 21.19 4.17
N GLY A 346 13.73 21.39 4.55
CA GLY A 346 14.50 20.51 5.42
C GLY A 346 15.01 19.26 4.70
N ILE A 347 15.18 19.34 3.38
CA ILE A 347 15.58 18.20 2.55
C ILE A 347 17.09 18.30 2.28
N PRO A 348 17.91 17.29 2.65
CA PRO A 348 19.33 17.28 2.33
C PRO A 348 19.55 17.33 0.82
N LEU A 349 20.41 18.26 0.38
CA LEU A 349 20.64 18.52 -1.04
C LEU A 349 22.11 18.35 -1.42
N SER A 350 22.35 17.86 -2.63
CA SER A 350 23.65 17.79 -3.29
C SER A 350 23.58 18.54 -4.61
N ILE A 351 24.65 19.27 -4.95
CA ILE A 351 24.70 20.12 -6.15
C ILE A 351 25.86 19.63 -7.01
N ARG A 352 25.60 19.38 -8.30
CA ARG A 352 26.63 19.05 -9.29
C ARG A 352 26.40 19.85 -10.56
N GLN A 353 27.48 20.26 -11.21
CA GLN A 353 27.38 20.82 -12.56
C GLN A 353 27.55 19.69 -13.59
N GLU A 354 26.59 19.58 -14.50
CA GLU A 354 26.57 18.54 -15.53
C GLU A 354 26.06 19.15 -16.84
N GLN A 355 26.86 19.05 -17.91
CA GLN A 355 26.47 19.47 -19.27
C GLN A 355 25.92 20.90 -19.38
N GLY A 356 26.48 21.85 -18.60
CA GLY A 356 26.04 23.25 -18.59
C GLY A 356 24.78 23.53 -17.78
N MET A 357 24.25 22.52 -17.08
CA MET A 357 23.16 22.65 -16.11
C MET A 357 23.65 22.32 -14.69
N VAL A 358 22.81 22.67 -13.72
CA VAL A 358 22.97 22.31 -12.32
C VAL A 358 22.01 21.17 -12.00
N ARG A 359 22.56 20.00 -11.63
CA ARG A 359 21.79 18.87 -11.08
C ARG A 359 21.71 19.02 -9.56
N LEU A 360 20.49 19.12 -9.05
CA LEU A 360 20.19 19.10 -7.62
C LEU A 360 19.68 17.71 -7.24
N GLY A 361 20.41 16.99 -6.39
CA GLY A 361 20.00 15.70 -5.83
C GLY A 361 19.50 15.88 -4.39
N LEU A 362 18.24 15.52 -4.14
CA LEU A 362 17.51 15.75 -2.89
C LEU A 362 17.19 14.41 -2.23
N ARG A 363 17.82 14.11 -1.08
CA ARG A 363 17.58 12.85 -0.38
C ARG A 363 16.24 12.85 0.33
N VAL A 364 15.40 11.90 -0.03
CA VAL A 364 14.05 11.74 0.52
C VAL A 364 13.88 10.45 1.31
N ASP A 365 14.88 9.57 1.35
CA ASP A 365 14.88 8.43 2.25
C ASP A 365 14.91 8.90 3.72
N GLY A 366 14.11 8.27 4.58
CA GLY A 366 13.99 8.63 6.00
C GLY A 366 15.23 8.29 6.84
N SER A 367 16.39 8.04 6.22
CA SER A 367 17.62 7.78 6.93
C SER A 367 18.17 9.11 7.47
N ALA A 368 18.19 9.23 8.80
CA ALA A 368 18.79 10.38 9.47
C ALA A 368 20.22 10.58 8.96
N SER A 369 20.57 11.83 8.72
CA SER A 369 21.85 12.27 8.20
C SER A 369 22.99 11.79 9.10
N GLU A 370 23.79 10.81 8.64
CA GLU A 370 25.16 10.71 9.13
C GLU A 370 25.94 11.91 8.56
N GLU A 371 26.18 12.90 9.43
CA GLU A 371 27.11 13.99 9.19
C GLU A 371 28.51 13.43 8.88
N ILE A 372 28.86 13.32 7.60
CA ILE A 372 30.27 13.21 7.22
C ILE A 372 30.84 14.62 7.12
N ARG A 373 31.33 15.12 8.27
CA ARG A 373 32.33 16.18 8.33
C ARG A 373 33.68 15.60 7.92
N THR A 374 34.11 15.85 6.70
CA THR A 374 35.52 15.71 6.34
C THR A 374 36.21 17.07 6.45
N ARG A 375 37.29 17.09 7.24
CA ARG A 375 38.18 18.21 7.51
C ARG A 375 38.99 18.63 6.30
#